data_AF-A0A2A3IWP8-F1
#
_entry.id   AF-A0A2A3IWP8-F1
#
_cell.length_a   1.000
_cell.length_b   1.000
_cell.length_c   1.000
_cell.angle_alpha   90.00
_cell.angle_beta   90.00
_cell.angle_gamma   90.00
#
_symmetry.space_group_name_H-M   'P 1'
#
loop_
_entity.id
_entity.type
_entity.pdbx_description
1 polymer ?
#
loop_
_entity_poly.entity_id
_entity_poly.type
_entity_poly.pdbx_seq_one_letter_code
_entity_poly.pdbx_strand_id
1 'polypeptide(L)' 'MTSPHEIDPRALEDPRNVYPTDEEFYRSGRPADAALPEDRPRGGEPSTPLKRRGTWATVALVAGIILLILVGIALFP' A
#
# COMPACT_ATOMS: atom_id res chain seq x y z
N MET A 1 -7.95 -0.26 -24.22
CA MET A 1 -8.70 0.48 -23.18
C MET A 1 -10.16 0.08 -23.36
N THR A 2 -10.64 -0.86 -22.55
CA THR A 2 -12.01 -1.38 -22.64
C THR A 2 -12.89 -0.47 -21.80
N SER A 3 -13.79 0.27 -22.43
CA SER A 3 -14.71 1.20 -21.75
C SER A 3 -15.58 0.43 -20.75
N PRO A 4 -15.72 0.88 -19.49
CA PRO A 4 -16.49 0.17 -18.46
C PRO A 4 -18.01 0.32 -18.62
N HIS A 5 -18.46 1.18 -19.53
CA HIS A 5 -19.86 1.50 -19.75
C HIS A 5 -20.29 0.92 -21.11
N GLU A 6 -21.25 0.00 -21.09
CA GLU A 6 -21.80 -0.59 -22.29
C GLU A 6 -22.53 0.51 -23.09
N ILE A 7 -21.85 1.06 -24.10
CA ILE A 7 -22.39 2.02 -25.05
C ILE A 7 -23.32 1.25 -25.99
N ASP A 8 -24.54 1.75 -26.21
CA ASP A 8 -25.47 1.17 -27.19
C ASP A 8 -24.78 1.08 -28.57
N PRO A 9 -24.70 -0.11 -29.19
CA PRO A 9 -24.01 -0.28 -30.47
C PRO A 9 -24.62 0.55 -31.61
N ARG A 10 -25.91 0.92 -31.53
CA ARG A 10 -26.57 1.78 -32.52
C ARG A 10 -26.13 3.24 -32.44
N ALA A 11 -25.53 3.63 -31.32
CA ALA A 11 -25.12 5.00 -31.04
C ALA A 11 -23.65 5.28 -31.43
N LEU A 12 -22.87 4.23 -31.77
CA LEU A 12 -21.46 4.33 -32.15
C LEU A 12 -21.23 5.06 -33.48
N GLU A 13 -22.18 4.97 -34.41
CA GLU A 13 -22.07 5.56 -35.76
C GLU A 13 -22.67 6.97 -35.84
N ASP A 14 -23.28 7.48 -34.76
CA ASP A 14 -23.85 8.82 -34.74
C ASP A 14 -22.74 9.87 -34.54
N PRO A 15 -22.48 10.76 -35.51
CA PRO A 15 -21.41 11.77 -35.44
C PRO A 15 -21.65 12.83 -34.34
N ARG A 16 -22.83 12.87 -33.72
CA ARG A 16 -23.15 13.77 -32.61
C ARG A 16 -22.71 13.22 -31.26
N ASN A 17 -22.41 11.92 -31.19
CA ASN A 17 -22.01 11.28 -29.95
C ASN A 17 -20.49 11.36 -29.78
N VAL A 18 -20.05 11.99 -28.70
CA VAL A 18 -18.64 12.04 -28.30
C VAL A 18 -18.51 11.25 -27.02
N TYR A 19 -17.79 10.14 -27.08
CA TYR A 19 -17.49 9.29 -25.93
C TYR A 19 -16.04 9.54 -25.50
N PRO A 20 -15.79 10.47 -24.56
CA PRO A 20 -14.44 10.65 -24.04
C PRO A 20 -13.98 9.35 -23.39
N THR A 21 -12.71 9.05 -23.55
CA THR A 21 -12.08 7.96 -22.80
C THR A 21 -12.12 8.26 -21.30
N ASP A 22 -12.06 7.22 -20.46
CA ASP A 22 -11.98 7.39 -19.01
C ASP A 22 -10.88 8.40 -18.63
N GLU A 23 -9.73 8.30 -19.29
CA GLU A 23 -8.59 9.21 -19.10
C GLU A 23 -8.94 10.68 -19.44
N GLU A 24 -9.63 10.93 -20.55
CA GLU A 24 -10.08 12.28 -20.94
C GLU A 24 -11.13 12.82 -19.98
N PHE A 25 -12.07 11.98 -19.55
CA PHE A 25 -13.09 12.32 -18.58
C PHE A 25 -12.47 12.74 -17.24
N TYR A 26 -11.58 11.91 -16.68
CA TYR A 26 -10.91 12.19 -15.40
C TYR A 26 -9.87 13.33 -15.47
N ARG A 27 -9.37 13.68 -16.66
CA ARG A 27 -8.44 14.80 -16.86
C ARG A 27 -9.14 16.13 -17.05
N SER A 28 -10.34 16.15 -17.64
CA SER A 28 -11.05 17.38 -18.05
C SER A 28 -11.25 18.43 -16.94
N GLY A 29 -11.37 17.99 -15.67
CA GLY A 29 -11.54 18.88 -14.52
C GLY A 29 -10.30 19.07 -13.65
N ARG A 30 -9.16 18.45 -14.00
CA ARG A 30 -7.94 18.52 -13.19
C ARG A 30 -7.12 19.77 -13.55
N PRO A 31 -6.62 20.51 -12.56
CA PRO A 31 -5.55 21.48 -12.81
C PRO A 31 -4.28 20.77 -13.28
N ALA A 32 -3.39 21.51 -13.97
CA ALA A 32 -2.13 20.96 -14.47
C ALA A 32 -1.29 20.32 -13.34
N ASP A 33 -1.32 20.92 -12.14
CA ASP A 33 -0.69 20.43 -10.91
C ASP A 33 -1.71 19.75 -9.99
N ALA A 34 -2.32 18.67 -10.48
CA ALA A 34 -3.33 17.92 -9.72
C ALA A 34 -2.77 17.07 -8.57
N ALA A 35 -1.45 17.07 -8.35
CA ALA A 35 -0.83 16.36 -7.26
C ALA A 35 -1.07 17.13 -5.95
N LEU A 36 -1.98 16.62 -5.13
CA LEU A 36 -2.23 17.15 -3.80
C LEU A 36 -1.16 16.63 -2.82
N PRO A 37 -0.77 17.41 -1.80
CA PRO A 37 0.13 16.91 -0.75
C PRO A 37 -0.50 15.74 0.03
N GLU A 38 -1.83 15.62 0.03
CA GLU A 38 -2.58 14.50 0.60
C GLU A 38 -2.59 13.25 -0.30
N ASP A 39 -2.22 13.38 -1.59
CA ASP A 39 -2.01 12.29 -2.55
C ASP A 39 -0.70 11.56 -2.22
N ARG A 40 -0.62 11.06 -0.99
CA ARG A 40 0.42 10.11 -0.57
C ARG A 40 0.33 8.86 -1.46
N PRO A 41 1.47 8.24 -1.82
CA PRO A 41 1.47 7.02 -2.60
C PRO A 41 0.53 5.99 -1.95
N ARG A 42 -0.50 5.57 -2.69
CA ARG A 42 -1.41 4.49 -2.28
C ARG A 42 -0.63 3.17 -2.31
N GLY A 43 0.14 2.92 -1.24
CA GLY A 43 0.83 1.66 -0.97
C GLY A 43 2.14 1.43 -1.74
N GLY A 44 3.12 2.34 -1.66
CA GLY A 44 4.33 2.17 -2.48
C GLY A 44 5.62 2.83 -2.02
N GLU A 45 5.83 3.11 -0.73
CA GLU A 45 7.19 3.31 -0.24
C GLU A 45 7.67 2.00 0.39
N PRO A 46 8.84 1.43 0.00
CA PRO A 46 9.42 0.36 0.78
C PRO A 46 9.64 0.93 2.17
N SER A 47 8.88 0.42 3.15
CA SER A 47 9.08 0.82 4.53
C SER A 47 10.55 0.60 4.82
N THR A 48 11.28 1.70 5.07
CA THR A 48 12.60 1.60 5.68
C THR A 48 12.43 0.60 6.81
N PRO A 49 13.18 -0.51 6.85
CA PRO A 49 12.99 -1.48 7.90
C PRO A 49 13.22 -0.70 9.18
N LEU A 50 12.16 -0.49 9.97
CA LEU A 50 12.27 0.13 11.27
C LEU A 50 13.26 -0.77 12.00
N LYS A 51 14.54 -0.35 12.08
CA LYS A 51 15.50 -0.90 13.01
C LYS A 51 14.93 -0.56 14.39
N ARG A 52 14.01 -1.42 14.87
CA ARG A 52 13.42 -1.31 16.19
C ARG A 52 14.61 -1.41 17.14
N ARG A 53 14.96 -0.29 17.79
CA ARG A 53 15.89 -0.28 18.93
C ARG A 53 15.51 -1.33 19.99
N GLY A 54 14.24 -1.79 20.01
CA GLY A 54 13.74 -2.86 20.85
C GLY A 54 14.20 -4.29 20.52
N THR A 55 14.83 -4.57 19.36
CA THR A 55 15.23 -5.95 19.03
C THR A 55 16.28 -6.49 20.01
N TRP A 56 17.23 -5.65 20.46
CA TRP A 56 18.23 -6.05 21.45
C TRP A 56 17.65 -6.30 22.84
N ALA A 57 16.62 -5.55 23.23
CA ALA A 57 15.90 -5.76 24.49
C ALA A 57 15.17 -7.11 24.49
N THR A 58 14.50 -7.46 23.39
CA THR A 58 13.85 -8.77 23.24
C THR A 58 14.88 -9.90 23.25
N VAL A 59 16.01 -9.73 22.57
CA VAL A 59 17.10 -10.74 22.57
C VAL A 59 17.64 -10.95 23.99
N ALA A 60 17.90 -9.88 24.74
CA ALA A 60 18.39 -9.98 26.11
C ALA A 60 17.37 -10.67 27.04
N LEU A 61 16.08 -10.36 26.89
CA LEU A 61 15.01 -11.00 27.66
C LEU A 61 14.95 -12.52 27.39
N VAL A 62 14.95 -12.92 26.11
CA VAL A 62 14.89 -14.34 25.73
C VAL A 62 16.12 -15.08 26.24
N ALA A 63 17.32 -14.50 26.09
CA ALA A 63 18.55 -15.09 26.61
C ALA A 63 18.50 -15.26 28.14
N GLY A 64 17.97 -14.27 28.87
CA GLY A 64 17.80 -14.34 30.33
C GLY A 64 16.84 -15.46 30.77
N ILE A 65 15.71 -15.63 30.07
CA ILE A 65 14.76 -16.71 30.35
C ILE A 65 15.41 -18.09 30.15
N ILE A 66 16.13 -18.28 29.04
CA ILE A 66 16.84 -19.53 28.75
C ILE A 66 17.86 -19.82 29.86
N LEU A 67 18.65 -18.81 30.24
CA LEU A 67 19.64 -18.95 31.32
C LEU A 67 18.98 -19.36 32.64
N LEU A 68 17.84 -18.75 33.01
CA LEU A 68 17.12 -19.05 34.25
C LEU A 68 16.60 -20.49 34.25
N ILE A 69 16.09 -20.97 33.12
CA ILE A 69 15.66 -22.37 32.96
C ILE A 69 16.85 -23.32 33.14
N LEU A 70 17.98 -23.06 32.49
CA LEU A 70 19.18 -23.90 32.60
C LEU A 70 19.72 -23.94 34.03
N VAL A 71 19.73 -22.79 34.72
CA VAL A 71 20.11 -22.71 36.14
C VAL A 71 19.14 -23.51 36.99
N GLY A 72 17.82 -23.40 36.74
CA GLY A 72 16.80 -24.19 37.45
C GLY A 72 17.02 -25.70 37.30
N ILE A 73 17.25 -26.18 36.07
CA ILE A 73 17.55 -27.59 35.80
C ILE A 73 18.87 -28.02 36.47
N ALA A 74 19.90 -27.17 36.45
CA ALA A 74 21.18 -27.49 37.04
C ALA A 74 21.13 -27.56 38.59
N LEU A 75 20.34 -26.69 39.23
CA LEU A 75 20.14 -26.71 40.68
C LEU A 75 19.15 -27.79 41.14
N PHE A 76 18.17 -28.13 40.31
CA PHE A 76 17.11 -29.10 40.61
C PHE A 76 16.93 -30.07 39.42
N PRO A 77 17.85 -31.04 39.25
CA PRO A 77 17.77 -32.02 38.18
C PRO A 77 16.60 -33.00 38.32
#